data_AF-A0A4Q3UDE4-F1
#
_entry.id   AF-A0A4Q3UDE4-F1
#
_cell.length_a   1.000
_cell.length_b   1.000
_cell.length_c   1.000
_cell.angle_alpha   90.00
_cell.angle_beta   90.00
_cell.angle_gamma   90.00
#
_symmetry.space_group_name_H-M   'P 1'
#
loop_
_entity.id
_entity.type
_entity.pdbx_description
1 polymer ?
#
loop_
_entity_poly.entity_id
_entity_poly.type
_entity_poly.pdbx_seq_one_letter_code
_entity_poly.pdbx_strand_id
1 'polypeptide(L)'
;MQATQESSDEMMLVERFASKDPEKASEAFVALASKIRAVVDRILASSLPRGVDREDVAEVVLQRLWQHRDRFEPRSVAAWWKFVGTTARRCALDSLVPEVPNEVEDLVDQSVDVSWIEPERLYEGADELWLKIDPRLSRRERDRRLLAAQLCVLNGRPREEVASLLGLSTELLDRWLSCDSVLLRLGYSQLYIGNDRLACHLLSVSGGLTELDRLIVRARKHEGEPPEGWTWIEVRIVILRFRNGLTETKIA
;
A
#
# COMPACT_ATOMS: atom_id res chain seq x y z
N MET A 1 -17.25 -28.49 -3.20
CA MET A 1 -16.62 -29.09 -4.41
C MET A 1 -16.53 -28.12 -5.58
N GLN A 2 -17.51 -27.25 -5.84
CA GLN A 2 -17.48 -26.29 -6.97
C GLN A 2 -16.27 -25.32 -6.94
N ALA A 3 -15.92 -24.74 -5.79
CA ALA A 3 -14.82 -23.76 -5.68
C ALA A 3 -13.43 -24.33 -6.05
N THR A 4 -13.19 -25.62 -5.79
CA THR A 4 -11.92 -26.28 -6.11
C THR A 4 -11.78 -26.51 -7.62
N GLN A 5 -12.89 -26.77 -8.30
CA GLN A 5 -12.92 -26.99 -9.74
C GLN A 5 -12.75 -25.68 -10.52
N GLU A 6 -13.43 -24.61 -10.10
CA GLU A 6 -13.26 -23.27 -10.68
C GLU A 6 -11.81 -22.76 -10.58
N SER A 7 -11.14 -23.02 -9.45
CA SER A 7 -9.73 -22.65 -9.27
C SER A 7 -8.79 -23.45 -10.17
N SER A 8 -9.15 -24.69 -10.52
CA SER A 8 -8.35 -25.56 -11.41
C SER A 8 -8.48 -25.12 -12.86
N ASP A 9 -9.70 -24.82 -13.30
CA ASP A 9 -9.97 -24.36 -14.66
C ASP A 9 -9.33 -22.99 -14.93
N GLU A 10 -9.36 -22.10 -13.93
CA GLU A 10 -8.71 -20.79 -14.01
C GLU A 10 -7.19 -20.90 -14.09
N MET A 11 -6.59 -21.81 -13.31
CA MET A 11 -5.14 -22.03 -13.40
C MET A 11 -4.73 -22.52 -14.79
N MET A 12 -5.49 -23.42 -15.42
CA MET A 12 -5.22 -23.86 -16.78
C MET A 12 -5.26 -22.70 -17.79
N LEU A 13 -6.19 -21.76 -17.65
CA LEU A 13 -6.24 -20.57 -18.51
C LEU A 13 -5.02 -19.67 -18.30
N VAL A 14 -4.58 -19.48 -17.05
CA VAL A 14 -3.40 -18.70 -16.71
C VAL A 14 -2.11 -19.34 -17.27
N GLU A 15 -1.98 -20.66 -17.20
CA GLU A 15 -0.85 -21.39 -17.79
C GLU A 15 -0.84 -21.28 -19.33
N ARG A 16 -2.01 -21.40 -19.97
CA ARG A 16 -2.15 -21.22 -21.41
C ARG A 16 -1.84 -19.80 -21.86
N PHE A 17 -2.23 -18.80 -21.08
CA PHE A 17 -1.88 -17.40 -21.32
C PHE A 17 -0.35 -17.17 -21.36
N ALA A 18 0.39 -17.82 -20.46
CA ALA A 18 1.86 -17.75 -20.41
C ALA A 18 2.56 -18.67 -21.43
N SER A 19 1.82 -19.37 -22.29
CA SER A 19 2.38 -20.25 -23.31
C SER A 19 3.16 -19.45 -24.37
N LYS A 20 4.23 -20.04 -24.89
CA LYS A 20 4.97 -19.51 -26.05
C LYS A 20 4.17 -19.57 -27.34
N ASP A 21 3.15 -20.42 -27.38
CA ASP A 21 2.22 -20.58 -28.50
C ASP A 21 1.22 -19.39 -28.51
N PRO A 22 1.33 -18.47 -29.49
CA PRO A 22 0.55 -17.24 -29.49
C PRO A 22 -0.96 -17.49 -29.66
N GLU A 23 -1.36 -18.55 -30.36
CA GLU A 23 -2.78 -18.88 -30.57
C GLU A 23 -3.42 -19.32 -29.26
N LYS A 24 -2.79 -20.27 -28.56
CA LYS A 24 -3.25 -20.73 -27.23
C LYS A 24 -3.27 -19.61 -26.20
N ALA A 25 -2.25 -18.76 -26.21
CA ALA A 25 -2.18 -17.62 -25.32
C ALA A 25 -3.32 -16.64 -25.60
N SER A 26 -3.62 -16.37 -26.87
CA SER A 26 -4.70 -15.46 -27.30
C SER A 26 -6.06 -16.00 -26.90
N GLU A 27 -6.35 -17.27 -27.18
CA GLU A 27 -7.62 -17.92 -26.79
C GLU A 27 -7.84 -17.85 -25.27
N ALA A 28 -6.80 -18.19 -24.49
CA ALA A 28 -6.88 -18.11 -23.04
C ALA A 28 -7.07 -16.68 -22.54
N PHE A 29 -6.41 -15.70 -23.18
CA PHE A 29 -6.54 -14.30 -22.81
C PHE A 29 -7.95 -13.76 -23.07
N VAL A 30 -8.55 -14.09 -24.22
CA VAL A 30 -9.95 -13.76 -24.54
C VAL A 30 -10.90 -14.36 -23.50
N ALA A 31 -10.68 -15.61 -23.09
CA ALA A 31 -11.48 -16.26 -22.06
C ALA A 31 -11.35 -15.59 -20.67
N LEU A 32 -10.17 -15.05 -20.35
CA LEU A 32 -9.92 -14.34 -19.09
C LEU A 32 -10.42 -12.89 -19.09
N ALA A 33 -10.60 -12.26 -20.26
CA ALA A 33 -10.84 -10.82 -20.40
C ALA A 33 -12.03 -10.31 -19.58
N SER A 34 -13.16 -11.04 -19.55
CA SER A 34 -14.34 -10.63 -18.78
C SER A 34 -14.09 -10.62 -17.27
N LYS A 35 -13.37 -11.64 -16.76
CA LYS A 35 -12.95 -11.71 -15.35
C LYS A 35 -11.94 -10.61 -15.02
N ILE A 36 -10.98 -10.36 -15.91
CA ILE A 36 -10.00 -9.27 -15.75
C ILE A 36 -10.73 -7.94 -15.62
N ARG A 37 -11.65 -7.60 -16.53
CA ARG A 37 -12.43 -6.36 -16.48
C ARG A 37 -13.18 -6.21 -15.16
N ALA A 38 -13.86 -7.26 -14.69
CA ALA A 38 -14.58 -7.21 -13.41
C ALA A 38 -13.66 -6.96 -12.19
N VAL A 39 -12.47 -7.55 -12.18
CA VAL A 39 -11.47 -7.33 -11.12
C VAL A 39 -10.87 -5.93 -11.22
N VAL A 40 -10.50 -5.50 -12.42
CA VAL A 40 -9.97 -4.16 -12.68
C VAL A 40 -10.98 -3.10 -12.26
N ASP A 41 -12.24 -3.22 -12.65
CA ASP A 41 -13.30 -2.27 -12.26
C ASP A 41 -13.39 -2.10 -10.74
N ARG A 42 -13.32 -3.22 -9.99
CA ARG A 42 -13.34 -3.22 -8.53
C ARG A 42 -12.09 -2.56 -7.93
N ILE A 43 -10.91 -2.84 -8.48
CA ILE A 43 -9.65 -2.24 -8.03
C ILE A 43 -9.65 -0.73 -8.29
N LEU A 44 -10.18 -0.31 -9.44
CA LEU A 44 -10.15 1.07 -9.89
C LEU A 44 -11.31 1.91 -9.33
N ALA A 45 -12.38 1.30 -8.82
CA ALA A 45 -13.52 2.02 -8.22
C ALA A 45 -13.10 3.02 -7.12
N SER A 46 -11.99 2.77 -6.42
CA SER A 46 -11.45 3.70 -5.43
C SER A 46 -10.64 4.85 -6.05
N SER A 47 -9.96 4.65 -7.18
CA SER A 47 -9.06 5.63 -7.80
C SER A 47 -9.71 6.42 -8.95
N LEU A 48 -10.60 5.81 -9.72
CA LEU A 48 -11.25 6.37 -10.90
C LEU A 48 -12.78 6.24 -10.73
N PRO A 49 -13.47 7.30 -10.28
CA PRO A 49 -14.88 7.21 -9.91
C PRO A 49 -15.84 7.15 -11.11
N ARG A 50 -15.42 7.59 -12.30
CA ARG A 50 -16.25 7.53 -13.51
C ARG A 50 -16.13 6.15 -14.15
N GLY A 51 -17.26 5.58 -14.56
CA GLY A 51 -17.30 4.29 -15.24
C GLY A 51 -16.55 4.29 -16.58
N VAL A 52 -16.69 5.37 -17.34
CA VAL A 52 -16.02 5.53 -18.65
C VAL A 52 -14.50 5.50 -18.49
N ASP A 53 -13.94 6.31 -17.58
CA ASP A 53 -12.51 6.31 -17.28
C ASP A 53 -11.99 4.92 -16.85
N ARG A 54 -12.82 4.12 -16.17
CA ARG A 54 -12.45 2.74 -15.77
C ARG A 54 -12.46 1.77 -16.94
N GLU A 55 -13.38 1.91 -17.88
CA GLU A 55 -13.46 1.08 -19.09
C GLU A 55 -12.25 1.34 -19.98
N ASP A 56 -11.90 2.61 -20.21
CA ASP A 56 -10.72 3.00 -20.98
C ASP A 56 -9.44 2.43 -20.36
N VAL A 57 -9.27 2.58 -19.04
CA VAL A 57 -8.11 2.02 -18.33
C VAL A 57 -8.14 0.50 -18.34
N ALA A 58 -9.30 -0.15 -18.30
CA ALA A 58 -9.38 -1.60 -18.40
C ALA A 58 -8.87 -2.14 -19.74
N GLU A 59 -9.16 -1.46 -20.85
CA GLU A 59 -8.62 -1.82 -22.16
C GLU A 59 -7.09 -1.62 -22.22
N VAL A 60 -6.57 -0.52 -21.66
CA VAL A 60 -5.12 -0.30 -21.53
C VAL A 60 -4.47 -1.39 -20.67
N VAL A 61 -5.13 -1.82 -19.60
CA VAL A 61 -4.66 -2.94 -18.76
C VAL A 61 -4.59 -4.24 -19.56
N LEU A 62 -5.62 -4.57 -20.33
CA LEU A 62 -5.61 -5.77 -21.17
C LEU A 62 -4.46 -5.73 -22.18
N GLN A 63 -4.25 -4.59 -22.84
CA GLN A 63 -3.14 -4.41 -23.77
C GLN A 63 -1.78 -4.61 -23.09
N ARG A 64 -1.56 -4.00 -21.91
CA ARG A 64 -0.29 -4.13 -21.18
C ARG A 64 -0.06 -5.54 -20.65
N LEU A 65 -1.11 -6.22 -20.19
CA LEU A 65 -1.01 -7.63 -19.79
C LEU A 65 -0.52 -8.49 -20.96
N TRP A 66 -1.08 -8.28 -22.15
CA TRP A 66 -0.64 -8.99 -23.35
C TRP A 66 0.81 -8.66 -23.73
N GLN A 67 1.18 -7.38 -23.77
CA GLN A 67 2.54 -6.92 -24.08
C GLN A 67 3.60 -7.48 -23.11
N HIS A 68 3.23 -7.69 -21.85
CA HIS A 68 4.14 -8.18 -20.82
C HIS A 68 3.94 -9.66 -20.48
N ARG A 69 3.20 -10.42 -21.29
CA ARG A 69 2.90 -11.84 -21.02
C ARG A 69 4.17 -12.67 -20.83
N ASP A 70 5.21 -12.41 -21.61
CA ASP A 70 6.45 -13.19 -21.62
C ASP A 70 7.26 -13.00 -20.32
N ARG A 71 6.94 -11.97 -19.52
CA ARG A 71 7.55 -11.70 -18.21
C ARG A 71 6.80 -12.37 -17.05
N PHE A 72 5.63 -12.95 -17.32
CA PHE A 72 4.79 -13.54 -16.29
C PHE A 72 5.05 -15.04 -16.15
N GLU A 73 5.41 -15.48 -14.94
CA GLU A 73 5.53 -16.89 -14.59
C GLU A 73 4.25 -17.39 -13.89
N PRO A 74 3.51 -18.35 -14.46
CA PRO A 74 2.26 -18.84 -13.89
C PRO A 74 2.51 -19.76 -12.68
N ARG A 75 2.74 -19.16 -11.51
CA ARG A 75 2.97 -19.91 -10.25
C ARG A 75 1.68 -20.30 -9.52
N SER A 76 0.66 -19.46 -9.60
CA SER A 76 -0.65 -19.67 -8.97
C SER A 76 -1.68 -18.66 -9.47
N VAL A 77 -2.96 -18.95 -9.25
CA VAL A 77 -4.08 -18.01 -9.50
C VAL A 77 -3.91 -16.70 -8.69
N ALA A 78 -3.40 -16.80 -7.46
CA ALA A 78 -3.13 -15.60 -6.65
C ALA A 78 -1.99 -14.73 -7.24
N ALA A 79 -0.94 -15.35 -7.78
CA ALA A 79 0.13 -14.64 -8.47
C ALA A 79 -0.38 -13.94 -9.74
N TRP A 80 -1.28 -14.59 -10.49
CA TRP A 80 -1.97 -13.99 -11.63
C TRP A 80 -2.76 -12.73 -11.23
N TRP A 81 -3.63 -12.82 -10.22
CA TRP A 81 -4.41 -11.65 -9.80
C TRP A 81 -3.55 -10.53 -9.19
N LYS A 82 -2.41 -10.87 -8.57
CA LYS A 82 -1.41 -9.87 -8.15
C LYS A 82 -0.80 -9.16 -9.35
N PHE A 83 -0.48 -9.88 -10.43
CA PHE A 83 0.03 -9.31 -11.69
C PHE A 83 -1.00 -8.38 -12.34
N VAL A 84 -2.26 -8.81 -12.46
CA VAL A 84 -3.38 -8.00 -12.96
C VAL A 84 -3.57 -6.74 -12.11
N GLY A 85 -3.65 -6.88 -10.79
CA GLY A 85 -3.87 -5.75 -9.89
C GLY A 85 -2.72 -4.74 -9.87
N THR A 86 -1.48 -5.20 -10.03
CA THR A 86 -0.30 -4.31 -10.15
C THR A 86 -0.36 -3.53 -11.46
N THR A 87 -0.68 -4.20 -12.56
CA THR A 87 -0.83 -3.56 -13.88
C THR A 87 -1.95 -2.54 -13.87
N ALA A 88 -3.11 -2.88 -13.29
CA ALA A 88 -4.26 -1.98 -13.15
C ALA A 88 -3.92 -0.69 -12.39
N ARG A 89 -3.25 -0.80 -11.24
CA ARG A 89 -2.85 0.38 -10.47
C ARG A 89 -1.87 1.27 -11.23
N ARG A 90 -0.94 0.67 -11.99
CA ARG A 90 0.00 1.44 -12.83
C ARG A 90 -0.73 2.18 -13.95
N CYS A 91 -1.59 1.49 -14.71
CA CYS A 91 -2.36 2.13 -15.77
C CYS A 91 -3.24 3.28 -15.24
N ALA A 92 -3.87 3.10 -14.08
CA ALA A 92 -4.67 4.16 -13.46
C ALA A 92 -3.83 5.33 -12.95
N LEU A 93 -2.59 5.09 -12.50
CA LEU A 93 -1.67 6.17 -12.16
C LEU A 93 -1.25 6.94 -13.41
N ASP A 94 -0.98 6.23 -14.51
CA ASP A 94 -0.59 6.85 -15.77
C ASP A 94 -1.74 7.67 -16.38
N SER A 95 -2.99 7.20 -16.29
CA SER A 95 -4.16 7.95 -16.78
C SER A 95 -4.49 9.20 -15.94
N LEU A 96 -3.97 9.29 -14.71
CA LEU A 96 -4.09 10.47 -13.86
C LEU A 96 -2.95 11.48 -14.09
N VAL A 97 -1.88 11.08 -14.80
CA VAL A 97 -0.82 12.02 -15.20
C VAL A 97 -1.28 12.69 -16.49
N PRO A 98 -1.46 14.03 -16.52
CA PRO A 98 -1.73 14.72 -17.78
C PRO A 98 -0.59 14.41 -18.74
N GLU A 99 -0.91 14.07 -20.01
CA GLU A 99 0.08 13.82 -21.06
C GLU A 99 1.11 14.95 -21.05
N VAL A 100 2.29 14.66 -20.51
CA VAL A 100 3.43 15.55 -20.62
C VAL A 100 3.83 15.46 -22.09
N PRO A 101 3.98 16.59 -22.81
CA PRO A 101 4.42 16.56 -24.20
C PRO A 101 5.62 15.62 -24.36
N ASN A 102 5.59 14.74 -25.38
CA ASN A 102 6.56 13.66 -25.65
C ASN A 102 8.04 14.09 -25.72
N GLU A 103 8.38 15.36 -25.55
CA GLU A 103 9.74 15.88 -25.53
C GLU A 103 10.51 15.54 -24.23
N VAL A 104 9.85 14.97 -23.20
CA VAL A 104 10.48 14.61 -21.91
C VAL A 104 10.71 13.10 -21.74
N GLU A 105 10.28 12.26 -22.69
CA GLU A 105 10.42 10.79 -22.57
C GLU A 105 11.88 10.30 -22.50
N ASP A 106 12.84 11.04 -23.08
CA ASP A 106 14.26 10.66 -23.06
C ASP A 106 14.96 10.81 -21.69
N LEU A 107 14.31 11.42 -20.69
CA LEU A 107 14.89 11.61 -19.35
C LEU A 107 14.34 10.65 -18.29
N VAL A 108 13.27 9.90 -18.57
CA VAL A 108 12.59 9.02 -17.59
C VAL A 108 13.18 7.59 -17.58
N ASP A 109 13.96 7.23 -18.61
CA ASP A 109 14.61 5.92 -18.74
C ASP A 109 15.80 5.69 -17.77
N GLN A 110 16.07 6.66 -16.88
CA GLN A 110 17.00 6.51 -15.76
C GLN A 110 16.32 6.27 -14.40
N SER A 111 15.01 5.98 -14.39
CA SER A 111 14.38 5.47 -13.18
C SER A 111 15.03 4.13 -12.82
N VAL A 112 15.85 4.13 -11.77
CA VAL A 112 16.47 2.91 -11.24
C VAL A 112 15.34 1.94 -10.93
N ASP A 113 15.26 0.86 -11.70
CA ASP A 113 14.35 -0.24 -11.42
C ASP A 113 14.74 -0.82 -10.05
N VAL A 114 14.07 -0.38 -8.98
CA VAL A 114 14.25 -0.86 -7.61
C VAL A 114 13.40 -2.10 -7.34
N SER A 115 12.84 -2.75 -8.37
CA SER A 115 12.05 -3.98 -8.18
C SER A 115 12.87 -5.17 -7.65
N TRP A 116 14.21 -5.09 -7.69
CA TRP A 116 15.12 -6.05 -7.06
C TRP A 116 15.35 -5.81 -5.57
N ILE A 117 14.98 -4.65 -5.03
CA ILE A 117 15.06 -4.42 -3.59
C ILE A 117 13.81 -5.03 -2.98
N GLU A 118 13.99 -6.15 -2.28
CA GLU A 118 12.96 -6.72 -1.42
C GLU A 118 12.45 -5.62 -0.47
N PRO A 119 11.16 -5.26 -0.52
CA PRO A 119 10.61 -4.16 0.28
C PRO A 119 10.98 -4.27 1.76
N GLU A 120 11.04 -5.50 2.27
CA GLU A 120 11.45 -5.82 3.63
C GLU A 120 12.87 -5.31 3.95
N ARG A 121 13.84 -5.48 3.03
CA ARG A 121 15.21 -5.00 3.21
C ARG A 121 15.30 -3.48 3.16
N LEU A 122 14.43 -2.84 2.37
CA LEU A 122 14.34 -1.38 2.32
C LEU A 122 13.82 -0.82 3.64
N TYR A 123 12.77 -1.44 4.21
CA TYR A 123 12.25 -1.05 5.52
C TYR A 123 13.24 -1.35 6.64
N GLU A 124 13.96 -2.49 6.60
CA GLU A 124 15.01 -2.78 7.57
C GLU A 124 16.16 -1.76 7.52
N GLY A 125 16.59 -1.35 6.32
CA GLY A 125 17.59 -0.30 6.15
C GLY A 125 17.10 1.07 6.62
N ALA A 126 15.82 1.39 6.38
CA ALA A 126 15.21 2.62 6.89
C ALA A 126 15.11 2.61 8.43
N ASP A 127 14.71 1.50 9.02
CA ASP A 127 14.66 1.28 10.47
C ASP A 127 16.06 1.42 11.11
N GLU A 128 17.09 0.85 10.48
CA GLU A 128 18.48 1.00 10.93
C GLU A 128 18.93 2.46 10.86
N LEU A 129 18.69 3.14 9.73
CA LEU A 129 19.16 4.50 9.49
C LEU A 129 18.41 5.54 10.34
N TRP A 130 17.07 5.50 10.33
CA TRP A 130 16.22 6.52 10.93
C TRP A 130 15.93 6.27 12.40
N LEU A 131 15.68 5.01 12.76
CA LEU A 131 15.36 4.63 14.13
C LEU A 131 16.60 4.15 14.91
N LYS A 132 17.79 4.17 14.28
CA LYS A 132 19.06 3.72 14.87
C LYS A 132 18.98 2.29 15.42
N ILE A 133 18.16 1.45 14.79
CA ILE A 133 17.96 0.08 15.26
C ILE A 133 19.24 -0.72 15.01
N ASP A 134 19.78 -1.34 16.05
CA ASP A 134 20.92 -2.25 15.92
C ASP A 134 20.49 -3.51 15.14
N PRO A 135 21.07 -3.77 13.95
CA PRO A 135 20.69 -4.90 13.10
C PRO A 135 21.04 -6.25 13.74
N ARG A 136 21.90 -6.28 14.76
CA ARG A 136 22.26 -7.50 15.49
C ARG A 136 21.14 -7.95 16.44
N LEU A 137 20.18 -7.08 16.75
CA LEU A 137 19.04 -7.42 17.61
C LEU A 137 17.97 -8.17 16.83
N SER A 138 17.58 -9.33 17.36
CA SER A 138 16.42 -10.06 16.83
C SER A 138 15.16 -9.20 16.88
N ARG A 139 14.25 -9.38 15.91
CA ARG A 139 12.95 -8.66 15.88
C ARG A 139 12.19 -8.79 17.21
N ARG A 140 12.18 -9.99 17.81
CA ARG A 140 11.53 -10.24 19.10
C ARG A 140 12.12 -9.39 20.22
N GLU A 141 13.44 -9.23 20.27
CA GLU A 141 14.11 -8.40 21.27
C GLU A 141 13.78 -6.92 21.05
N ARG A 142 13.80 -6.46 19.79
CA ARG A 142 13.38 -5.09 19.44
C ARG A 142 11.96 -4.79 19.91
N ASP A 143 11.03 -5.74 19.70
CA ASP A 143 9.62 -5.58 20.08
C ASP A 143 9.43 -5.63 21.60
N ARG A 144 10.19 -6.46 22.32
CA ARG A 144 10.19 -6.45 23.80
C ARG A 144 10.67 -5.12 24.37
N ARG A 145 11.72 -4.53 23.79
CA ARG A 145 12.21 -3.20 24.19
C ARG A 145 11.17 -2.11 23.98
N LEU A 146 10.50 -2.14 22.81
CA LEU A 146 9.42 -1.21 22.50
C LEU A 146 8.24 -1.37 23.46
N LEU A 147 7.82 -2.60 23.75
CA LEU A 147 6.74 -2.89 24.70
C LEU A 147 7.09 -2.36 26.11
N ALA A 148 8.32 -2.57 26.56
CA ALA A 148 8.79 -2.05 27.84
C ALA A 148 8.68 -0.51 27.89
N ALA A 149 9.10 0.16 26.81
CA ALA A 149 9.01 1.62 26.69
C ALA A 149 7.56 2.12 26.66
N GLN A 150 6.64 1.43 25.97
CA GLN A 150 5.21 1.77 25.98
C GLN A 150 4.63 1.66 27.39
N LEU A 151 4.88 0.55 28.09
CA LEU A 151 4.35 0.32 29.44
C LEU A 151 4.86 1.35 30.45
N CYS A 152 6.14 1.70 30.41
CA CYS A 152 6.72 2.69 31.33
C CYS A 152 6.37 4.13 30.95
N VAL A 153 6.55 4.51 29.68
CA VAL A 153 6.49 5.93 29.26
C VAL A 153 5.07 6.36 28.90
N LEU A 154 4.32 5.54 28.18
CA LEU A 154 2.97 5.90 27.74
C LEU A 154 1.89 5.50 28.75
N ASN A 155 2.02 4.32 29.33
CA ASN A 155 1.04 3.80 30.29
C ASN A 155 1.36 4.18 31.75
N GLY A 156 2.52 4.77 32.02
CA GLY A 156 2.91 5.23 33.35
C GLY A 156 3.08 4.11 34.38
N ARG A 157 3.34 2.86 33.95
CA ARG A 157 3.54 1.76 34.89
C ARG A 157 4.88 1.89 35.65
N PRO A 158 4.92 1.54 36.95
CA PRO A 158 6.17 1.49 37.71
C PRO A 158 7.20 0.56 37.05
N ARG A 159 8.47 0.94 37.12
CA ARG A 159 9.56 0.22 36.45
C ARG A 159 9.76 -1.18 37.02
N GLU A 160 9.60 -1.35 38.32
CA GLU A 160 9.75 -2.63 39.02
C GLU A 160 8.69 -3.64 38.55
N GLU A 161 7.45 -3.16 38.37
CA GLU A 161 6.34 -3.97 37.87
C GLU A 161 6.60 -4.43 36.43
N VAL A 162 7.04 -3.52 35.56
CA VAL A 162 7.34 -3.84 34.15
C VAL A 162 8.55 -4.77 34.05
N ALA A 163 9.60 -4.55 34.84
CA ALA A 163 10.78 -5.41 34.89
C ALA A 163 10.39 -6.84 35.32
N SER A 164 9.58 -6.98 36.37
CA SER A 164 9.04 -8.26 36.82
C SER A 164 8.20 -8.94 35.74
N LEU A 165 7.26 -8.20 35.13
CA LEU A 165 6.36 -8.70 34.07
C LEU A 165 7.13 -9.24 32.86
N LEU A 166 8.21 -8.56 32.47
CA LEU A 166 9.02 -8.94 31.31
C LEU A 166 10.14 -9.93 31.65
N GLY A 167 10.34 -10.28 32.93
CA GLY A 167 11.40 -11.19 33.39
C GLY A 167 12.80 -10.58 33.19
N LEU A 168 12.97 -9.31 33.52
CA LEU A 168 14.20 -8.54 33.35
C LEU A 168 14.64 -7.92 34.68
N SER A 169 15.91 -7.56 34.81
CA SER A 169 16.35 -6.72 35.92
C SER A 169 15.98 -5.25 35.67
N THR A 170 15.80 -4.48 36.75
CA THR A 170 15.54 -3.04 36.70
C THR A 170 16.64 -2.28 35.96
N GLU A 171 17.90 -2.69 36.12
CA GLU A 171 19.06 -2.06 35.47
C GLU A 171 19.06 -2.34 33.95
N LEU A 172 18.60 -3.52 33.53
CA LEU A 172 18.45 -3.83 32.11
C LEU A 172 17.32 -3.01 31.50
N LEU A 173 16.20 -2.86 32.21
CA LEU A 173 15.09 -2.01 31.79
C LEU A 173 15.53 -0.54 31.67
N ASP A 174 16.24 0.00 32.66
CA ASP A 174 16.73 1.38 32.60
C ASP A 174 17.68 1.60 31.43
N ARG A 175 18.56 0.63 31.12
CA ARG A 175 19.41 0.66 29.93
C ARG A 175 18.59 0.67 28.63
N TRP A 176 17.51 -0.12 28.57
CA TRP A 176 16.62 -0.12 27.40
C TRP A 176 15.91 1.22 27.24
N LEU A 177 15.37 1.79 28.32
CA LEU A 177 14.64 3.06 28.31
C LEU A 177 15.55 4.27 28.03
N SER A 178 16.85 4.14 28.30
CA SER A 178 17.86 5.16 27.99
C SER A 178 18.42 5.05 26.56
N CYS A 179 17.99 4.05 25.79
CA CYS A 179 18.51 3.82 24.45
C CYS A 179 17.75 4.67 23.41
N ASP A 180 18.47 5.51 22.67
CA ASP A 180 17.94 6.35 21.59
C ASP A 180 17.01 5.58 20.65
N SER A 181 17.42 4.39 20.22
CA SER A 181 16.65 3.62 19.24
C SER A 181 15.31 3.15 19.79
N VAL A 182 15.22 2.89 21.09
CA VAL A 182 13.97 2.52 21.76
C VAL A 182 13.04 3.74 21.86
N LEU A 183 13.58 4.91 22.20
CA LEU A 183 12.80 6.15 22.28
C LEU A 183 12.37 6.66 20.90
N LEU A 184 13.25 6.60 19.89
CA LEU A 184 12.93 6.93 18.51
C LEU A 184 11.88 5.98 17.95
N ARG A 185 12.00 4.68 18.22
CA ARG A 185 10.99 3.70 17.80
C ARG A 185 9.68 3.86 18.56
N LEU A 186 9.71 4.23 19.83
CA LEU A 186 8.50 4.58 20.59
C LEU A 186 7.84 5.81 19.96
N GLY A 187 8.60 6.90 19.77
CA GLY A 187 8.16 8.11 19.10
C GLY A 187 7.58 7.80 17.73
N TYR A 188 8.30 7.07 16.88
CA TYR A 188 7.81 6.61 15.58
C TYR A 188 6.55 5.75 15.72
N SER A 189 6.46 4.82 16.66
CA SER A 189 5.23 4.02 16.85
C SER A 189 4.00 4.84 17.26
N GLN A 190 4.21 6.00 17.90
CA GLN A 190 3.14 6.92 18.32
C GLN A 190 2.84 8.01 17.27
N LEU A 191 3.89 8.52 16.61
CA LEU A 191 3.86 9.64 15.67
C LEU A 191 3.71 9.19 14.22
N TYR A 192 4.24 8.02 13.88
CA TYR A 192 4.00 7.36 12.59
C TYR A 192 2.62 6.75 12.60
N ILE A 193 1.67 7.66 12.54
CA ILE A 193 0.31 7.39 12.24
C ILE A 193 0.32 6.93 10.77
N GLY A 194 -0.07 5.67 10.51
CA GLY A 194 -0.24 5.21 9.13
C GLY A 194 -1.08 6.21 8.34
N ASN A 195 -0.76 6.45 7.07
CA ASN A 195 -1.30 7.58 6.30
C ASN A 195 -2.81 7.79 6.46
N ASP A 196 -3.60 6.72 6.51
CA ASP A 196 -5.05 6.82 6.74
C ASP A 196 -5.40 7.34 8.13
N ARG A 197 -4.72 6.86 9.18
CA ARG A 197 -4.90 7.39 10.53
C ARG A 197 -4.40 8.84 10.61
N LEU A 198 -3.42 9.25 9.80
CA LEU A 198 -2.89 10.62 9.79
C LEU A 198 -3.92 11.54 9.13
N ALA A 199 -4.53 11.08 8.04
CA ALA A 199 -5.68 11.74 7.44
C ALA A 199 -6.86 11.82 8.43
N CYS A 200 -7.15 10.76 9.20
CA CYS A 200 -8.15 10.82 10.27
C CYS A 200 -7.79 11.88 11.30
N HIS A 201 -6.53 11.95 11.73
CA HIS A 201 -6.10 12.90 12.74
C HIS A 201 -6.19 14.36 12.25
N LEU A 202 -5.68 14.65 11.05
CA LEU A 202 -5.73 15.99 10.45
C LEU A 202 -7.17 16.50 10.24
N LEU A 203 -8.07 15.59 9.89
CA LEU A 203 -9.47 15.89 9.60
C LEU A 203 -10.39 15.70 10.82
N SER A 204 -9.81 15.51 12.01
CA SER A 204 -10.52 15.26 13.28
C SER A 204 -11.58 14.14 13.21
N VAL A 205 -11.32 13.11 12.40
CA VAL A 205 -12.22 11.96 12.22
C VAL A 205 -12.03 10.97 13.35
N SER A 206 -12.92 11.01 14.33
CA SER A 206 -12.91 10.16 15.52
C SER A 206 -13.43 8.73 15.29
N GLY A 207 -14.12 8.46 14.18
CA GLY A 207 -14.68 7.14 13.84
C GLY A 207 -13.71 6.16 13.17
N GLY A 208 -12.42 6.52 13.07
CA GLY A 208 -11.40 5.70 12.42
C GLY A 208 -11.60 5.58 10.90
N LEU A 209 -11.12 4.46 10.33
CA LEU A 209 -11.05 4.26 8.87
C LEU A 209 -12.43 4.26 8.19
N THR A 210 -13.44 3.66 8.82
CA THR A 210 -14.80 3.61 8.26
C THR A 210 -15.42 4.99 8.10
N GLU A 211 -15.16 5.89 9.06
CA GLU A 211 -15.66 7.26 8.98
C GLU A 211 -14.84 8.10 8.00
N LEU A 212 -13.54 7.80 7.86
CA LEU A 212 -12.71 8.35 6.79
C LEU A 212 -13.23 7.93 5.41
N ASP A 213 -13.66 6.67 5.22
CA ASP A 213 -14.28 6.20 3.97
C ASP A 213 -15.53 7.00 3.60
N ARG A 214 -16.39 7.24 4.60
CA ARG A 214 -17.60 8.06 4.41
C ARG A 214 -17.24 9.50 4.10
N LEU A 215 -16.25 10.06 4.78
CA LEU A 215 -15.77 11.42 4.52
C LEU A 215 -15.25 11.56 3.09
N ILE A 216 -14.58 10.54 2.54
CA ILE A 216 -14.14 10.54 1.14
C ILE A 216 -15.32 10.62 0.18
N VAL A 217 -16.38 9.84 0.43
CA VAL A 217 -17.58 9.87 -0.40
C VAL A 217 -18.24 11.25 -0.35
N ARG A 218 -18.35 11.86 0.84
CA ARG A 218 -18.90 13.22 0.99
C ARG A 218 -18.03 14.28 0.32
N ALA A 219 -16.71 14.20 0.51
CA ALA A 219 -15.76 15.15 -0.08
C ALA A 219 -15.78 15.12 -1.61
N ARG A 220 -16.06 13.96 -2.22
CA ARG A 220 -16.26 13.84 -3.68
C ARG A 220 -17.51 14.54 -4.18
N LYS A 221 -18.58 14.52 -3.38
CA LYS A 221 -19.88 15.10 -3.74
C LYS A 221 -20.08 16.53 -3.24
N HIS A 222 -19.13 17.05 -2.45
CA HIS A 222 -19.26 18.30 -1.69
C HIS A 222 -20.54 18.31 -0.83
N GLU A 223 -20.86 17.17 -0.22
CA GLU A 223 -22.12 16.94 0.47
C GLU A 223 -22.00 17.22 1.97
N GLY A 224 -22.78 18.18 2.46
CA GLY A 224 -22.78 18.61 3.86
C GLY A 224 -21.66 19.58 4.22
N GLU A 225 -21.48 19.79 5.52
CA GLU A 225 -20.40 20.63 6.04
C GLU A 225 -19.07 19.86 6.14
N PRO A 226 -17.95 20.46 5.73
CA PRO A 226 -16.63 19.88 5.92
C PRO A 226 -16.25 19.84 7.42
N PRO A 227 -15.30 18.96 7.81
CA PRO A 227 -14.87 18.86 9.20
C PRO A 227 -14.22 20.15 9.70
N GLU A 228 -14.52 20.55 10.94
CA GLU A 228 -13.77 21.50 11.78
C GLU A 228 -13.00 22.62 11.05
N GLY A 229 -13.71 23.49 10.33
CA GLY A 229 -13.11 24.69 9.73
C GLY A 229 -12.27 24.44 8.48
N TRP A 230 -12.15 23.20 8.01
CA TRP A 230 -11.56 22.86 6.72
C TRP A 230 -12.53 23.18 5.58
N THR A 231 -12.00 23.43 4.38
CA THR A 231 -12.78 23.45 3.14
C THR A 231 -12.80 22.07 2.50
N TRP A 232 -13.80 21.77 1.67
CA TRP A 232 -13.85 20.50 0.94
C TRP A 232 -12.64 20.28 0.01
N ILE A 233 -12.02 21.36 -0.47
CA ILE A 233 -10.80 21.28 -1.29
C ILE A 233 -9.64 20.77 -0.44
N GLU A 234 -9.42 21.34 0.75
CA GLU A 234 -8.36 20.90 1.66
C GLU A 234 -8.58 19.47 2.15
N VAL A 235 -9.82 19.10 2.46
CA VAL A 235 -10.19 17.72 2.81
C VAL A 235 -9.78 16.75 1.70
N ARG A 236 -10.05 17.10 0.43
CA ARG A 236 -9.63 16.29 -0.73
C ARG A 236 -8.12 16.21 -0.86
N ILE A 237 -7.41 17.32 -0.66
CA ILE A 237 -5.93 17.36 -0.69
C ILE A 237 -5.35 16.40 0.36
N VAL A 238 -5.86 16.43 1.59
CA VAL A 238 -5.40 15.55 2.68
C VAL A 238 -5.66 14.08 2.33
N ILE A 239 -6.84 13.74 1.80
CA ILE A 239 -7.17 12.38 1.34
C ILE A 239 -6.22 11.95 0.21
N LEU A 240 -6.04 12.79 -0.82
CA LEU A 240 -5.21 12.47 -1.98
C LEU A 240 -3.74 12.30 -1.61
N ARG A 241 -3.22 13.17 -0.72
CA ARG A 241 -1.84 13.14 -0.26
C ARG A 241 -1.55 11.93 0.59
N PHE A 242 -2.30 11.77 1.67
CA PHE A 242 -1.96 10.78 2.69
C PHE A 242 -2.51 9.43 2.29
N ARG A 243 -3.81 9.30 2.07
CA ARG A 243 -4.43 8.00 1.79
C ARG A 243 -4.08 7.43 0.41
N ASN A 244 -4.05 8.27 -0.62
CA ASN A 244 -3.73 7.81 -1.98
C ASN A 244 -2.24 7.91 -2.32
N GLY A 245 -1.42 8.48 -1.42
CA GLY A 245 0.03 8.59 -1.60
C GLY A 245 0.45 9.50 -2.76
N LEU A 246 -0.40 10.42 -3.21
CA LEU A 246 -0.08 11.31 -4.32
C LEU A 246 0.97 12.35 -3.90
N THR A 247 1.89 12.70 -4.82
CA THR A 247 2.88 13.77 -4.63
C THR A 247 2.25 15.14 -4.78
N GLU A 248 2.87 16.19 -4.24
CA GLU A 248 2.39 17.57 -4.34
C GLU A 248 2.13 17.99 -5.79
N THR A 249 3.02 17.56 -6.70
CA THR A 249 2.90 17.77 -8.15
C THR A 249 1.67 17.12 -8.79
N LYS A 250 1.05 16.13 -8.15
CA LYS A 250 -0.13 15.40 -8.64
C LYS A 250 -1.44 15.82 -7.94
N ILE A 251 -1.35 16.74 -6.98
CA ILE A 251 -2.50 17.21 -6.19
C ILE A 251 -2.99 18.58 -6.68
N ALA A 252 -2.11 19.36 -7.30
CA ALA A 252 -2.44 20.61 -7.98
C ALA A 252 -3.37 20.36 -9.18
#